data_AF-A0A0V8HSJ9-F1
#
_entry.id   AF-A0A0V8HSJ9-F1
#
_cell.length_a   1.000
_cell.length_b   1.000
_cell.length_c   1.000
_cell.angle_alpha   90.00
_cell.angle_beta   90.00
_cell.angle_gamma   90.00
#
_symmetry.space_group_name_H-M   'P 1'
#
loop_
_entity.id
_entity.type
_entity.pdbx_description
1 polymer ?
#
loop_
_entity_poly.entity_id
_entity_poly.type
_entity_poly.pdbx_seq_one_letter_code
_entity_poly.pdbx_strand_id
1 'polypeptide(L)' 'MAYLPGISMRRIADMYPGTAKTQERDAFIIADTARNLPHTLHSILTSDKDKAALGKLTDFELDRDRQIMQTSNRIRGLFT' A
#
# COMPACT_ATOMS: atom_id res chain seq x y z
N MET A 1 11.57 -8.91 5.28
CA MET A 1 10.25 -8.42 4.85
C MET A 1 9.68 -9.44 3.89
N ALA A 2 8.37 -9.56 3.75
CA ALA A 2 7.77 -10.45 2.76
C ALA A 2 6.68 -9.68 2.01
N TYR A 3 6.49 -9.99 0.74
CA TYR A 3 5.48 -9.36 -0.10
C TYR A 3 4.61 -10.41 -0.78
N LEU A 4 3.39 -10.01 -1.13
CA LEU A 4 2.51 -10.80 -1.96
C LEU A 4 2.68 -10.34 -3.42
N PRO A 5 3.09 -11.22 -4.35
CA PRO A 5 3.21 -10.83 -5.75
C PRO A 5 1.90 -10.30 -6.32
N GLY A 6 1.95 -9.27 -7.18
CA GLY A 6 0.75 -8.57 -7.66
C GLY A 6 -0.27 -9.46 -8.38
N ILE A 7 0.18 -10.50 -9.10
CA ILE A 7 -0.72 -11.47 -9.75
C ILE A 7 -1.45 -12.33 -8.71
N SER A 8 -0.72 -12.80 -7.69
CA SER A 8 -1.29 -13.56 -6.58
C SER A 8 -2.25 -12.68 -5.78
N MET A 9 -1.87 -11.44 -5.49
CA MET A 9 -2.71 -10.44 -4.81
C MET A 9 -4.00 -10.19 -5.57
N ARG A 10 -3.96 -10.03 -6.90
CA ARG A 10 -5.17 -9.84 -7.70
C ARG A 10 -6.11 -11.04 -7.64
N ARG A 11 -5.55 -12.25 -7.83
CA ARG A 11 -6.34 -13.50 -7.74
C ARG A 11 -6.98 -13.68 -6.39
N ILE A 12 -6.28 -13.32 -5.31
CA ILE A 12 -6.81 -13.43 -3.96
C ILE A 12 -7.85 -12.34 -3.73
N ALA A 13 -7.62 -11.11 -4.19
CA ALA A 13 -8.58 -10.02 -4.07
C ALA A 13 -9.92 -10.32 -4.76
N ASP A 14 -9.89 -11.01 -5.90
CA ASP A 14 -11.08 -11.46 -6.61
C ASP A 14 -11.95 -12.44 -5.78
N MET A 15 -11.38 -13.09 -4.75
CA MET A 15 -12.11 -13.98 -3.84
C MET A 15 -12.81 -13.23 -2.69
N TYR A 16 -12.53 -11.93 -2.48
CA TYR A 16 -13.15 -11.14 -1.42
C TYR A 16 -14.36 -10.36 -1.94
N PRO A 17 -15.55 -10.50 -1.31
CA PRO A 17 -16.74 -9.75 -1.72
C PRO A 17 -16.65 -8.26 -1.33
N GLY A 18 -17.24 -7.41 -2.16
CA GLY A 18 -17.46 -5.98 -1.88
C GLY A 18 -16.48 -5.02 -2.55
N THR A 19 -16.94 -3.78 -2.78
CA THR A 19 -16.13 -2.68 -3.30
C THR A 19 -15.88 -1.67 -2.17
N ALA A 20 -14.73 -1.75 -1.52
CA ALA A 20 -14.27 -0.76 -0.55
C ALA A 20 -13.15 0.08 -1.14
N LYS A 21 -12.79 1.17 -0.45
CA LYS A 21 -11.64 2.00 -0.82
C LYS A 21 -10.40 1.10 -0.92
N THR A 22 -9.74 1.14 -2.08
CA THR A 22 -8.70 0.19 -2.49
C THR A 22 -7.65 -0.06 -1.40
N GLN A 23 -7.19 0.99 -0.71
CA GLN A 23 -6.17 0.86 0.32
C GLN A 23 -6.59 0.06 1.56
N GLU A 24 -7.82 0.23 2.06
CA GLU A 24 -8.30 -0.48 3.26
C GLU A 24 -8.57 -1.96 2.96
N ARG A 25 -9.17 -2.22 1.80
CA ARG A 25 -9.44 -3.58 1.33
C ARG A 25 -8.13 -4.33 1.09
N ASP A 26 -7.19 -3.72 0.38
CA ASP A 26 -5.91 -4.34 0.06
C ASP A 26 -5.11 -4.65 1.33
N ALA A 27 -5.12 -3.75 2.32
CA ALA A 27 -4.47 -3.99 3.61
C ALA A 27 -5.07 -5.20 4.35
N PHE A 28 -6.40 -5.31 4.37
CA PHE A 28 -7.09 -6.44 4.98
C PHE A 28 -6.76 -7.76 4.26
N ILE A 29 -6.84 -7.77 2.93
CA ILE A 29 -6.52 -8.94 2.10
C ILE A 29 -5.09 -9.39 2.32
N ILE A 30 -4.12 -8.46 2.34
CA ILE A 30 -2.71 -8.78 2.58
C ILE A 30 -2.50 -9.38 3.97
N ALA A 31 -3.12 -8.80 5.00
CA ALA A 31 -3.01 -9.30 6.37
C ALA A 31 -3.63 -10.69 6.54
N ASP A 32 -4.81 -10.93 5.97
CA ASP A 32 -5.48 -12.23 6.04
C ASP A 32 -4.73 -13.29 5.23
N THR A 33 -4.27 -12.94 4.02
CA THR A 33 -3.44 -13.82 3.19
C THR A 33 -2.15 -14.19 3.90
N ALA A 34 -1.49 -13.23 4.56
CA ALA A 34 -0.27 -13.50 5.29
C ALA A 34 -0.50 -14.47 6.47
N ARG A 35 -1.67 -14.41 7.10
CA ARG A 35 -2.06 -15.30 8.19
C ARG A 35 -2.45 -16.70 7.71
N ASN A 36 -3.25 -16.81 6.65
CA ASN A 36 -3.89 -18.06 6.22
C ASN A 36 -3.16 -18.78 5.08
N LEU A 37 -2.38 -18.05 4.28
CA LEU A 37 -1.73 -18.53 3.06
C LEU A 37 -0.24 -18.13 3.04
N PRO A 38 0.57 -18.48 4.06
CA PRO A 38 1.96 -18.00 4.18
C PRO A 38 2.87 -18.45 3.03
N HIS A 39 2.52 -19.54 2.34
CA HIS A 39 3.24 -20.04 1.16
C HIS A 39 3.10 -19.14 -0.08
N THR A 40 2.15 -18.20 -0.08
CA THR A 40 2.00 -17.22 -1.16
C THR A 40 2.90 -15.99 -0.98
N LEU A 41 3.47 -15.80 0.22
CA LEU A 41 4.37 -14.71 0.52
C LEU A 41 5.78 -15.00 -0.01
N HIS A 42 6.37 -14.01 -0.66
CA HIS A 42 7.74 -14.06 -1.14
C HIS A 42 8.64 -13.27 -0.19
N SER A 43 9.66 -13.95 0.35
CA SER A 43 10.66 -13.34 1.21
C SER A 43 11.52 -12.36 0.43
N ILE A 44 11.69 -11.15 0.96
CA ILE A 44 12.72 -10.21 0.55
C ILE A 44 13.78 -10.15 1.64
N LEU A 45 14.98 -10.59 1.27
CA LEU A 45 16.19 -10.34 2.04
C LEU A 45 16.69 -8.94 1.67
N THR A 46 16.66 -8.04 2.64
CA THR A 46 16.99 -6.62 2.45
C THR A 46 17.94 -6.23 3.57
N SER A 47 19.07 -5.58 3.21
CA SER A 47 20.02 -5.05 4.20
C SER A 47 19.36 -3.93 5.03
N ASP A 48 19.89 -3.66 6.21
CA ASP A 48 19.36 -2.60 7.09
C ASP A 48 19.47 -1.20 6.44
N LYS A 49 20.53 -0.99 5.65
CA LYS A 49 20.70 0.23 4.84
C LYS A 49 19.62 0.40 3.79
N ASP A 50 19.24 -0.68 3.11
CA ASP A 50 18.22 -0.67 2.06
C ASP A 50 16.84 -0.43 2.67
N LYS A 51 16.56 -1.00 3.86
CA LYS A 51 15.33 -0.71 4.61
C LYS A 51 15.25 0.76 5.00
N ALA A 52 16.35 1.33 5.51
CA ALA A 52 16.40 2.74 5.87
C ALA A 52 16.21 3.65 4.65
N ALA A 53 16.76 3.28 3.49
CA ALA A 53 16.56 4.03 2.25
C ALA A 53 15.10 3.96 1.76
N LEU A 54 14.48 2.78 1.81
CA LEU A 54 13.05 2.62 1.47
C LEU A 54 12.15 3.42 2.42
N GLY A 55 12.44 3.43 3.72
CA GLY A 55 11.68 4.23 4.69
C GLY A 55 11.70 5.73 4.35
N LYS A 56 12.87 6.28 3.98
CA LYS A 56 12.99 7.67 3.53
C LYS A 56 12.15 7.96 2.28
N LEU A 57 12.06 7.00 1.36
CA LEU A 57 11.26 7.16 0.14
C LEU A 57 9.76 7.16 0.46
N THR A 58 9.32 6.26 1.35
CA THR A 58 7.92 6.23 1.82
C THR A 58 7.54 7.52 2.54
N ASP A 59 8.40 8.05 3.40
CA ASP A 59 8.16 9.34 4.07
C ASP A 59 8.02 10.50 3.06
N PHE A 60 8.83 10.47 2.00
CA PHE A 60 8.73 11.45 0.91
C PHE A 60 7.42 11.34 0.13
N GLU A 61 6.95 10.13 -0.17
CA GLU A 61 5.66 9.90 -0.84
C GLU A 61 4.49 10.41 0.01
N LEU A 62 4.51 10.15 1.33
CA LEU A 62 3.49 10.64 2.26
C LEU A 62 3.46 12.17 2.34
N ASP A 63 4.62 12.82 2.37
CA ASP A 63 4.69 14.28 2.34
C ASP A 63 4.17 14.83 1.00
N ARG A 64 4.51 14.18 -0.12
CA ARG A 64 4.04 14.56 -1.45
C ARG A 64 2.52 14.46 -1.57
N ASP A 65 1.91 13.39 -1.07
CA ASP A 65 0.46 13.22 -1.07
C ASP A 65 -0.23 14.32 -0.24
N ARG A 66 0.35 14.67 0.91
CA ARG A 66 -0.14 15.78 1.74
C ARG A 66 -0.06 17.11 0.99
N GLN A 67 1.04 17.39 0.29
CA GLN A 67 1.20 18.61 -0.50
C GLN A 67 0.18 18.69 -1.65
N ILE A 68 -0.07 17.57 -2.33
CA ILE A 68 -1.08 17.46 -3.39
C ILE A 68 -2.47 17.78 -2.82
N MET A 69 -2.82 17.17 -1.69
CA MET A 69 -4.11 17.39 -1.04
C MET A 69 -4.28 18.85 -0.58
N GLN A 70 -3.24 19.44 0.01
CA GLN A 70 -3.23 20.84 0.43
C GLN A 70 -3.43 21.78 -0.77
N THR A 71 -2.67 21.56 -1.85
CA THR A 71 -2.77 22.37 -3.07
C THR A 71 -4.16 22.24 -3.70
N SER A 72 -4.70 21.03 -3.78
CA SER A 72 -6.03 20.77 -4.30
C SER A 72 -7.12 21.49 -3.50
N ASN A 73 -7.07 21.44 -2.17
CA ASN A 73 -8.01 22.13 -1.31
C ASN A 73 -7.90 23.65 -1.42
N ARG A 74 -6.67 24.17 -1.55
CA ARG A 74 -6.45 25.60 -1.80
C ARG A 74 -7.08 26.05 -3.11
N ILE A 75 -6.93 25.28 -4.19
CA ILE A 75 -7.56 25.58 -5.48
C ILE A 75 -9.08 25.57 -5.37
N ARG A 76 -9.68 24.57 -4.73
CA ARG A 76 -11.14 24.52 -4.53
C ARG A 76 -11.65 25.76 -3.78
N GLY A 77 -10.95 26.17 -2.73
CA GLY A 77 -11.28 27.37 -1.95
C GLY A 77 -11.18 28.70 -2.71
N LEU A 78 -10.61 28.73 -3.93
CA LEU A 78 -10.63 29.93 -4.78
C LEU A 78 -11.91 30.02 -5.66
N PHE A 79 -12.62 28.92 -5.82
CA PHE A 79 -13.84 28.82 -6.64
C PHE A 79 -15.10 28.59 -5.79
N THR A 80 -15.00 28.78 -4.47
CA THR A 80 -16.12 28.79 -3.51
C THR A 80 -16.13 30.13 -2.80
#